data_AF-A0A7C5EX08-F1
#
_entry.id   AF-A0A7C5EX08-F1
#
_cell.length_a   1.000
_cell.length_b   1.000
_cell.length_c   1.000
_cell.angle_alpha   90.00
_cell.angle_beta   90.00
_cell.angle_gamma   90.00
#
_symmetry.space_group_name_H-M   'P 1'
#
loop_
_entity.id
_entity.type
_entity.pdbx_description
1 polymer ?
#
loop_
_entity_poly.entity_id
_entity_poly.type
_entity_poly.pdbx_seq_one_letter_code
_entity_poly.pdbx_strand_id
1 'polypeptide(L)'
;MRSCARAGPTPHEALTTGCAKGKKVARSLSEPVELECPRCGKGFVAVVWRIVDASERPDLRLLILLGRLNRVRCPFCTAEGSFPGPFLYHDAAHQAVLLALPAGSLAEAQVREMADPLVEALHQAIPPEERHPYLWNVQLAGSMAGLAAEIRSWGEGGLALPGGAR
;
A
#
# COMPACT_ATOMS: atom_id res chain seq x y z
N MET A 1 -15.81 -32.77 56.62
CA MET A 1 -14.68 -31.87 56.97
C MET A 1 -14.01 -31.46 55.67
N ARG A 2 -13.91 -30.14 55.43
CA ARG A 2 -13.48 -29.51 54.18
C ARG A 2 -11.96 -29.54 54.08
N SER A 3 -11.38 -29.87 52.92
CA SER A 3 -10.00 -29.46 52.60
C SER A 3 -9.62 -29.59 51.12
N CYS A 4 -9.12 -28.47 50.60
CA CYS A 4 -8.11 -28.28 49.55
C CYS A 4 -8.38 -28.76 48.11
N ALA A 5 -8.99 -27.89 47.30
CA ALA A 5 -8.60 -27.73 45.89
C ALA A 5 -7.84 -26.40 45.75
N ARG A 6 -6.53 -26.48 45.50
CA ARG A 6 -5.71 -25.32 45.11
C ARG A 6 -6.05 -24.97 43.67
N ALA A 7 -6.64 -23.80 43.46
CA ALA A 7 -6.72 -23.20 42.13
C ALA A 7 -5.31 -22.82 41.67
N GLY A 8 -4.84 -23.44 40.60
CA GLY A 8 -3.64 -22.97 39.90
C GLY A 8 -3.89 -21.61 39.24
N PRO A 9 -2.86 -20.77 39.07
CA PRO A 9 -3.03 -19.49 38.41
C PRO A 9 -3.40 -19.67 36.92
N THR A 10 -4.28 -18.79 36.45
CA THR A 10 -4.74 -18.68 35.06
C THR A 10 -3.60 -18.22 34.13
N PRO A 11 -3.66 -18.50 32.81
CA PRO A 11 -2.50 -18.37 31.93
C PRO A 11 -2.14 -16.93 31.50
N HIS A 12 -2.65 -15.90 32.17
CA HIS A 12 -2.63 -14.54 31.61
C HIS A 12 -1.72 -13.52 32.29
N GLU A 13 -0.88 -13.94 33.25
CA GLU A 13 0.03 -13.03 33.95
C GLU A 13 1.38 -13.69 34.21
N ALA A 14 2.32 -13.47 33.29
CA ALA A 14 3.66 -12.94 33.56
C ALA A 14 4.60 -13.23 32.38
N LEU A 15 5.61 -12.36 32.23
CA LEU A 15 6.78 -12.42 31.33
C LEU A 15 6.47 -11.75 29.97
N THR A 16 6.82 -10.48 29.75
CA THR A 16 8.23 -10.03 29.69
C THR A 16 8.30 -8.51 29.49
N THR A 17 9.08 -7.86 30.34
CA THR A 17 9.80 -6.62 30.02
C THR A 17 10.73 -6.88 28.83
N GLY A 18 10.68 -6.04 27.80
CA GLY A 18 11.62 -6.12 26.67
C GLY A 18 11.44 -5.01 25.63
N CYS A 19 12.38 -4.06 25.61
CA CYS A 19 12.74 -3.14 24.52
C CYS A 19 11.61 -2.43 23.75
N ALA A 20 11.44 -1.12 24.00
CA ALA A 20 10.95 -0.19 23.00
C ALA A 20 11.94 -0.10 21.82
N LYS A 21 11.94 -1.10 20.94
CA LYS A 21 12.51 -0.99 19.59
C LYS A 21 11.46 -0.28 18.75
N GLY A 22 11.83 0.88 18.20
CA GLY A 22 10.94 1.75 17.42
C GLY A 22 10.04 0.95 16.49
N LYS A 23 8.72 1.16 16.61
CA LYS A 23 7.72 0.46 15.83
C LYS A 23 7.90 0.88 14.37
N LYS A 24 8.50 0.02 13.53
CA LYS A 24 8.56 0.26 12.08
C LYS A 24 7.14 0.47 11.58
N VAL A 25 6.84 1.68 11.09
CA VAL A 25 5.56 2.01 10.47
C VAL A 25 5.58 1.39 9.08
N ALA A 26 4.51 0.66 8.72
CA ALA A 26 4.39 0.09 7.39
C ALA A 26 4.22 1.21 6.36
N ARG A 27 4.96 1.13 5.26
CA ARG A 27 4.92 2.10 4.15
C ARG A 27 3.80 1.80 3.17
N SER A 28 3.47 0.52 2.97
CA SER A 28 2.31 0.12 2.17
C SER A 28 1.05 0.26 2.99
N LEU A 29 0.02 0.86 2.41
CA LEU A 29 -1.24 1.16 3.06
C LEU A 29 -2.40 0.48 2.33
N SER A 30 -3.20 -0.28 3.06
CA SER A 30 -4.48 -0.81 2.60
C SER A 30 -5.62 -0.30 3.46
N GLU A 31 -6.76 -0.02 2.85
CA GLU A 31 -7.95 0.48 3.54
C GLU A 31 -9.23 -0.15 3.01
N PRO A 32 -10.28 -0.28 3.84
CA PRO A 32 -11.62 -0.57 3.36
C PRO A 32 -12.20 0.65 2.64
N VAL A 33 -12.81 0.45 1.48
CA VAL A 33 -13.51 1.47 0.70
C VAL A 33 -14.93 1.01 0.37
N GLU A 34 -15.86 1.95 0.42
CA GLU A 34 -17.23 1.75 -0.06
C GLU A 34 -17.27 1.98 -1.57
N LEU A 35 -17.84 1.02 -2.31
CA LEU A 35 -17.93 1.05 -3.76
C LEU A 35 -19.35 0.77 -4.21
N GLU A 36 -19.77 1.41 -5.30
CA GLU A 36 -21.00 1.08 -5.99
C GLU A 36 -20.69 0.27 -7.25
N CYS A 37 -21.39 -0.85 -7.44
CA CYS A 37 -21.20 -1.67 -8.64
C CYS A 37 -21.92 -1.04 -9.86
N PRO A 38 -21.21 -0.63 -10.93
CA PRO A 38 -21.83 0.02 -12.09
C PRO A 38 -22.75 -0.91 -12.90
N ARG A 39 -22.65 -2.24 -12.68
CA ARG A 39 -23.50 -3.23 -13.38
C ARG A 39 -24.85 -3.46 -12.71
N CYS A 40 -24.92 -3.38 -11.39
CA CYS A 40 -26.16 -3.73 -10.65
C CYS A 40 -26.60 -2.67 -9.62
N GLY A 41 -25.84 -1.58 -9.46
CA GLY A 41 -26.15 -0.47 -8.56
C GLY A 41 -26.00 -0.77 -7.07
N LYS A 42 -25.56 -1.97 -6.67
CA LYS A 42 -25.41 -2.34 -5.26
C LYS A 42 -24.09 -1.82 -4.69
N GLY A 43 -24.18 -1.17 -3.53
CA GLY A 43 -23.03 -0.79 -2.71
C GLY A 43 -22.41 -2.00 -2.01
N PHE A 44 -21.08 -2.04 -1.90
CA PHE A 44 -20.32 -3.05 -1.16
C PHE A 44 -18.98 -2.48 -0.68
N VAL A 45 -18.41 -3.10 0.35
CA VAL A 45 -17.07 -2.75 0.86
C VAL A 45 -16.03 -3.67 0.23
N ALA A 46 -14.90 -3.09 -0.18
CA ALA A 46 -13.72 -3.83 -0.63
C ALA A 46 -12.48 -3.30 0.09
N VAL A 47 -11.46 -4.16 0.29
CA VAL A 47 -10.15 -3.71 0.77
C VAL A 47 -9.26 -3.44 -0.43
N VAL A 48 -8.68 -2.24 -0.50
CA VAL A 48 -7.81 -1.80 -1.60
C VAL A 48 -6.47 -1.33 -1.05
N TRP A 49 -5.42 -1.44 -1.87
CA TRP A 49 -4.12 -0.84 -1.59
C TRP A 49 -4.08 0.58 -2.14
N ARG A 50 -3.64 1.54 -1.33
CA ARG A 50 -3.52 2.96 -1.67
C ARG A 50 -2.07 3.38 -1.88
N ILE A 51 -1.18 2.77 -1.10
CA ILE A 51 0.27 2.97 -1.18
C ILE A 51 0.91 1.59 -1.26
N VAL A 52 1.85 1.41 -2.18
CA VAL A 52 2.71 0.22 -2.25
C VAL A 52 4.15 0.66 -2.25
N ASP A 53 4.90 0.21 -1.26
CA ASP A 53 6.36 0.26 -1.26
C ASP A 53 6.90 -1.05 -1.86
N ALA A 54 7.71 -0.94 -2.91
CA ALA A 54 8.25 -2.07 -3.65
C ALA A 54 9.21 -2.95 -2.84
N SER A 55 9.95 -2.34 -1.92
CA SER A 55 10.91 -3.03 -1.05
C SER A 55 10.19 -3.78 0.08
N GLU A 56 9.12 -3.18 0.61
CA GLU A 56 8.29 -3.79 1.65
C GLU A 56 7.37 -4.89 1.08
N ARG A 57 6.79 -4.66 -0.10
CA ARG A 57 5.76 -5.52 -0.70
C ARG A 57 6.06 -5.86 -2.18
N PRO A 58 7.10 -6.67 -2.45
CA PRO A 58 7.43 -7.10 -3.81
C PRO A 58 6.33 -7.95 -4.45
N ASP A 59 5.50 -8.62 -3.64
CA ASP A 59 4.32 -9.36 -4.09
C ASP A 59 3.26 -8.42 -4.70
N LEU A 60 3.05 -7.24 -4.11
CA LEU A 60 2.12 -6.24 -4.64
C LEU A 60 2.67 -5.58 -5.89
N ARG A 61 3.99 -5.32 -5.96
CA ARG A 61 4.65 -4.90 -7.21
C ARG A 61 4.37 -5.86 -8.35
N LEU A 62 4.47 -7.17 -8.10
CA LEU A 62 4.14 -8.17 -9.12
C LEU A 62 2.66 -8.09 -9.55
N LEU A 63 1.72 -7.88 -8.61
CA LEU A 63 0.31 -7.69 -8.95
C LEU A 63 0.06 -6.42 -9.78
N ILE A 64 0.83 -5.34 -9.57
CA ILE A 64 0.79 -4.13 -10.43
C ILE A 64 1.24 -4.51 -11.84
N LEU A 65 2.39 -5.18 -11.96
CA LEU A 65 2.95 -5.61 -13.25
C LEU A 65 2.03 -6.57 -14.01
N LEU A 66 1.27 -7.42 -13.30
CA LEU A 66 0.27 -8.31 -13.89
C LEU A 66 -1.07 -7.61 -14.17
N GLY A 67 -1.23 -6.34 -13.79
CA GLY A 67 -2.48 -5.61 -13.92
C GLY A 67 -3.63 -6.20 -13.09
N ARG A 68 -3.30 -6.81 -11.94
CA ARG A 68 -4.24 -7.51 -11.03
C ARG A 68 -4.44 -6.79 -9.70
N LEU A 69 -3.54 -5.88 -9.31
CA LEU A 69 -3.71 -5.10 -8.07
C LEU A 69 -5.01 -4.30 -8.13
N ASN A 70 -5.72 -4.24 -7.00
CA ASN A 70 -6.98 -3.51 -6.84
C ASN A 70 -8.07 -3.86 -7.86
N ARG A 71 -8.06 -5.10 -8.40
CA ARG A 71 -9.24 -5.67 -9.05
C ARG A 71 -10.23 -6.12 -7.98
N VAL A 72 -11.43 -5.56 -8.04
CA VAL A 72 -12.53 -5.84 -7.13
C VAL A 72 -13.62 -6.62 -7.86
N ARG A 73 -14.17 -7.64 -7.20
CA ARG A 73 -15.29 -8.44 -7.70
C ARG A 73 -16.54 -8.12 -6.90
N CYS A 74 -17.60 -7.70 -7.58
CA CYS A 74 -18.90 -7.45 -6.95
C CYS A 74 -19.49 -8.78 -6.42
N PRO A 75 -19.85 -8.87 -5.13
CA PRO A 75 -20.38 -10.11 -4.55
C PRO A 75 -21.81 -10.44 -5.02
N PHE A 76 -22.52 -9.47 -5.62
CA PHE A 76 -23.92 -9.62 -6.00
C PHE A 76 -24.14 -10.05 -7.46
N CYS A 77 -23.26 -9.64 -8.38
CA CYS A 77 -23.43 -9.91 -9.82
C CYS A 77 -22.15 -10.38 -10.52
N THR A 78 -21.10 -10.68 -9.73
CA THR A 78 -19.79 -11.17 -10.16
C THR A 78 -19.04 -10.30 -11.17
N ALA A 79 -19.52 -9.08 -11.43
CA ALA A 79 -18.80 -8.11 -12.26
C ALA A 79 -17.45 -7.79 -11.61
N GLU A 80 -16.42 -7.66 -12.44
CA GLU A 80 -15.09 -7.25 -12.02
C GLU A 80 -14.76 -5.86 -12.56
N GLY A 81 -14.06 -5.08 -11.75
CA GLY A 81 -13.57 -3.77 -12.12
C GLY A 81 -12.31 -3.42 -11.34
N SER A 82 -11.66 -2.34 -11.74
CA SER A 82 -10.55 -1.77 -10.99
C SER A 82 -11.07 -0.73 -10.00
N PHE A 83 -10.43 -0.61 -8.85
CA PHE A 83 -10.64 0.51 -7.94
C PHE A 83 -10.39 1.85 -8.66
N PRO A 84 -11.35 2.81 -8.64
CA PRO A 84 -11.25 4.07 -9.37
C PRO A 84 -10.63 5.20 -8.54
N GLY A 85 -9.77 4.91 -7.55
CA GLY A 85 -9.13 5.92 -6.71
C GLY A 85 -7.64 6.11 -7.02
N PRO A 86 -7.02 7.18 -6.47
CA PRO A 86 -5.59 7.43 -6.61
C PRO A 86 -4.78 6.35 -5.90
N PHE A 87 -3.59 6.09 -6.45
CA PHE A 87 -2.67 5.07 -5.98
C PHE A 87 -1.23 5.58 -6.06
N LEU A 88 -0.48 5.40 -4.97
CA LEU A 88 0.92 5.81 -4.89
C LEU A 88 1.83 4.57 -4.86
N TYR A 89 2.81 4.54 -5.76
CA TYR A 89 3.86 3.53 -5.79
C TYR A 89 5.18 4.17 -5.39
N HIS A 90 5.90 3.53 -4.47
CA HIS A 90 7.21 3.95 -4.00
C HIS A 90 8.24 2.86 -4.24
N ASP A 91 9.40 3.22 -4.79
CA ASP A 91 10.50 2.31 -5.05
C ASP A 91 11.84 3.00 -4.79
N ALA A 92 12.42 2.70 -3.62
CA ALA A 92 13.68 3.30 -3.20
C ALA A 92 14.86 2.88 -4.08
N ALA A 93 14.83 1.68 -4.66
CA ALA A 93 15.91 1.19 -5.53
C ALA A 93 16.01 2.00 -6.83
N HIS A 94 14.87 2.53 -7.30
CA HIS A 94 14.78 3.38 -8.49
C HIS A 94 14.63 4.86 -8.16
N GLN A 95 14.66 5.22 -6.87
CA GLN A 95 14.42 6.59 -6.39
C GLN A 95 13.14 7.19 -6.98
N ALA A 96 12.06 6.41 -7.02
CA ALA A 96 10.83 6.74 -7.71
C ALA A 96 9.63 6.82 -6.76
N VAL A 97 8.82 7.87 -6.94
CA VAL A 97 7.48 7.99 -6.37
C VAL A 97 6.51 8.27 -7.52
N LEU A 98 5.65 7.29 -7.83
CA LEU A 98 4.75 7.33 -8.97
C LEU A 98 3.30 7.40 -8.51
N LEU A 99 2.55 8.38 -9.01
CA LEU A 99 1.12 8.52 -8.80
C LEU A 99 0.36 7.95 -10.00
N ALA A 100 -0.49 6.97 -9.77
CA ALA A 100 -1.48 6.50 -10.72
C ALA A 100 -2.86 7.02 -10.34
N LEU A 101 -3.61 7.52 -11.31
CA LEU A 101 -4.96 8.01 -11.14
C LEU A 101 -5.93 7.14 -11.95
N PRO A 102 -7.23 7.13 -11.60
CA PRO A 102 -8.25 6.58 -12.50
C PRO A 102 -8.22 7.29 -13.86
N ALA A 103 -8.69 6.58 -14.90
CA ALA A 103 -8.75 7.13 -16.24
C ALA A 103 -9.67 8.37 -16.32
N GLY A 104 -9.19 9.42 -16.99
CA GLY A 104 -9.92 10.67 -17.18
C GLY A 104 -8.97 11.87 -17.20
N SER A 105 -9.38 12.96 -17.84
CA SER A 105 -8.66 14.23 -17.75
C SER A 105 -9.06 14.93 -16.45
N LEU A 106 -8.15 14.97 -15.48
CA LEU A 106 -8.31 15.74 -14.24
C LEU A 106 -7.55 17.07 -14.35
N ALA A 107 -8.07 18.11 -13.70
CA ALA A 107 -7.34 19.36 -13.56
C ALA A 107 -6.16 19.18 -12.59
N GLU A 108 -5.08 19.95 -12.75
CA GLU A 108 -3.88 19.83 -11.90
C GLU A 108 -4.20 19.99 -10.40
N ALA A 109 -5.10 20.90 -10.05
CA ALA A 109 -5.55 21.10 -8.67
C ALA A 109 -6.22 19.85 -8.07
N GLN A 110 -7.02 19.14 -8.87
CA GLN A 110 -7.67 17.90 -8.43
C GLN A 110 -6.65 16.76 -8.26
N VAL A 111 -5.68 16.69 -9.19
CA VAL A 111 -4.57 15.74 -9.08
C VAL A 111 -3.82 15.95 -7.77
N ARG A 112 -3.50 17.22 -7.44
CA ARG A 112 -2.84 17.61 -6.18
C ARG A 112 -3.63 17.17 -4.96
N GLU A 113 -4.90 17.57 -4.89
CA GLU A 113 -5.80 17.25 -3.77
C GLU A 113 -5.90 15.74 -3.50
N MET A 114 -5.91 14.94 -4.56
CA MET A 114 -5.95 13.48 -4.46
C MET A 114 -4.60 12.86 -4.05
N ALA A 115 -3.49 13.50 -4.39
CA ALA A 115 -2.13 13.01 -4.17
C ALA A 115 -1.60 13.33 -2.77
N ASP A 116 -1.83 14.56 -2.31
CA ASP A 116 -1.30 15.10 -1.05
C ASP A 116 -1.47 14.16 0.16
N PRO A 117 -2.65 13.57 0.46
CA PRO A 117 -2.80 12.69 1.60
C PRO A 117 -1.98 11.39 1.48
N LEU A 118 -1.76 10.88 0.26
CA LEU A 118 -0.95 9.68 0.03
C LEU A 118 0.54 9.98 0.20
N VAL A 119 0.99 11.13 -0.30
CA VAL A 119 2.38 11.57 -0.18
C VAL A 119 2.74 11.83 1.27
N GLU A 120 1.87 12.52 2.01
CA GLU A 120 2.07 12.77 3.43
C GLU A 120 2.13 11.46 4.22
N ALA A 121 1.22 10.52 3.96
CA ALA A 121 1.23 9.21 4.61
C ALA A 121 2.52 8.43 4.32
N LEU A 122 3.04 8.48 3.08
CA LEU A 122 4.32 7.87 2.72
C LEU A 122 5.48 8.53 3.48
N HIS A 123 5.54 9.86 3.55
CA HIS A 123 6.59 10.58 4.26
C HIS A 123 6.58 10.28 5.76
N GLN A 124 5.40 10.17 6.37
CA GLN A 124 5.25 9.77 7.77
C GLN A 124 5.72 8.33 8.02
N ALA A 125 5.54 7.42 7.05
CA ALA A 125 5.96 6.03 7.17
C ALA A 125 7.48 5.82 6.92
N ILE A 126 8.14 6.74 6.22
CA ILE A 126 9.59 6.69 5.98
C ILE A 126 10.34 7.41 7.11
N PRO A 127 11.25 6.72 7.85
CA PRO A 127 12.06 7.35 8.89
C PRO A 127 12.91 8.51 8.35
N PRO A 128 13.12 9.59 9.12
CA PRO A 128 13.87 10.77 8.66
C PRO A 128 15.24 10.46 8.05
N GLU A 129 15.96 9.48 8.60
CA GLU A 129 17.28 9.03 8.14
C GLU A 129 17.26 8.37 6.75
N GLU A 130 16.11 7.87 6.30
CA GLU A 130 15.91 7.25 4.99
C GLU A 130 15.24 8.23 3.99
N ARG A 131 14.94 9.47 4.41
CA ARG A 131 14.29 10.47 3.56
C ARG A 131 15.28 11.11 2.61
N HIS A 132 15.30 10.61 1.37
CA HIS A 132 16.08 11.19 0.29
C HIS A 132 15.27 12.22 -0.52
N PRO A 133 15.94 13.16 -1.21
CA PRO A 133 15.27 14.24 -1.96
C PRO A 133 14.24 13.77 -3.01
N TYR A 134 14.39 12.57 -3.57
CA TYR A 134 13.45 12.05 -4.57
C TYR A 134 12.02 11.85 -4.04
N LEU A 135 11.84 11.73 -2.71
CA LEU A 135 10.52 11.54 -2.10
C LEU A 135 9.56 12.72 -2.32
N TRP A 136 10.09 13.90 -2.66
CA TRP A 136 9.31 15.09 -3.00
C TRP A 136 9.06 15.24 -4.50
N ASN A 137 9.68 14.39 -5.33
CA ASN A 137 9.51 14.40 -6.77
C ASN A 137 8.50 13.33 -7.20
N VAL A 138 7.21 13.64 -7.04
CA VAL A 138 6.11 12.74 -7.43
C VAL A 138 5.86 12.85 -8.92
N GLN A 139 6.00 11.73 -9.64
CA GLN A 139 5.77 11.66 -11.07
C GLN A 139 4.38 11.09 -11.37
N LEU A 140 3.71 11.63 -12.38
CA LEU A 140 2.39 11.16 -12.79
C LEU A 140 2.52 10.03 -13.80
N ALA A 141 2.17 8.80 -13.38
CA ALA A 141 2.06 7.65 -14.26
C ALA A 141 0.71 7.60 -15.03
N GLY A 142 -0.24 8.45 -14.63
CA GLY A 142 -1.55 8.63 -15.28
C GLY A 142 -2.56 7.53 -14.98
N SER A 143 -2.21 6.26 -15.15
CA SER A 143 -3.09 5.12 -14.87
C SER A 143 -2.34 3.93 -14.29
N MET A 144 -3.05 2.91 -13.78
CA MET A 144 -2.42 1.66 -13.34
C MET A 144 -1.66 0.95 -14.48
N ALA A 145 -2.13 1.07 -15.71
CA ALA A 145 -1.44 0.52 -16.88
C ALA A 145 -0.17 1.32 -17.22
N GLY A 146 -0.25 2.66 -17.15
CA GLY A 146 0.90 3.54 -17.32
C GLY A 146 1.96 3.31 -16.23
N LEU A 147 1.54 3.14 -14.99
CA LEU A 147 2.40 2.74 -13.87
C LEU A 147 3.11 1.41 -14.15
N ALA A 148 2.37 0.38 -14.57
CA ALA A 148 2.98 -0.90 -14.90
C ALA A 148 3.98 -0.79 -16.07
N ALA A 149 3.69 0.05 -17.07
CA ALA A 149 4.60 0.31 -18.18
C ALA A 149 5.87 1.05 -17.72
N GLU A 150 5.73 2.06 -16.87
CA GLU A 150 6.86 2.80 -16.27
C GLU A 150 7.77 1.86 -15.49
N ILE A 151 7.22 1.02 -14.59
CA ILE A 151 8.01 0.06 -13.81
C ILE A 151 8.75 -0.94 -14.71
N ARG A 152 8.15 -1.36 -15.83
CA ARG A 152 8.82 -2.26 -16.79
C ARG A 152 9.94 -1.58 -17.56
N SER A 153 9.86 -0.27 -17.75
CA SER A 153 10.87 0.50 -18.50
C SER A 153 12.24 0.52 -17.80
N TRP A 154 12.26 0.30 -16.47
CA TRP A 154 13.49 0.25 -15.67
C TRP A 154 14.32 -1.03 -15.86
N GLY A 155 13.80 -2.02 -16.59
CA GLY A 155 14.48 -3.30 -16.86
C GLY A 155 14.47 -4.29 -15.68
N GLU A 156 15.11 -5.45 -15.85
CA GLU A 156 15.19 -6.50 -14.80
C GLU A 156 16.10 -6.13 -13.61
N GLY A 157 16.86 -5.02 -13.71
CA GLY A 157 17.77 -4.55 -12.66
C GLY A 157 17.11 -4.06 -11.37
N GLY A 158 15.78 -4.02 -11.34
CA GLY A 158 14.99 -3.46 -10.26
C GLY A 158 14.60 -4.39 -9.11
N LEU A 159 14.96 -5.67 -9.19
CA LEU A 159 14.82 -6.59 -8.06
C LEU A 159 16.12 -6.61 -7.24
N ALA A 160 16.62 -5.44 -6.83
CA ALA A 160 17.74 -5.37 -5.90
C ALA A 160 17.28 -5.91 -4.54
N LEU A 161 17.63 -7.16 -4.27
CA LEU A 161 17.48 -7.75 -2.94
C LEU A 161 18.28 -6.90 -1.93
N PRO A 162 17.74 -6.58 -0.75
CA PRO A 162 18.45 -5.77 0.23
C PRO A 162 19.68 -6.53 0.76
N GLY A 163 20.89 -6.01 0.52
CA GLY A 163 22.12 -6.61 1.08
C GLY A 163 23.48 -6.18 0.52
N GLY A 164 23.58 -5.17 -0.35
CA GLY A 164 24.86 -4.71 -0.89
C GLY A 164 25.43 -3.49 -0.16
N ALA A 165 26.00 -3.69 1.04
CA ALA A 165 26.87 -2.68 1.63
C ALA A 165 28.16 -2.56 0.79
N ARG A 166 28.53 -1.33 0.44
CA ARG A 166 29.92 -0.98 0.09
C ARG A 166 30.50 -0.12 1.20
#